data_AF-A0A1H4XV44-F1
#
_entry.id   AF-A0A1H4XV44-F1
#
_cell.length_a   1.000
_cell.length_b   1.000
_cell.length_c   1.000
_cell.angle_alpha   90.00
_cell.angle_beta   90.00
_cell.angle_gamma   90.00
#
_symmetry.space_group_name_H-M   'P 1'
#
loop_
_entity.id
_entity.type
_entity.pdbx_description
1 polymer ?
#
loop_
_entity_poly.entity_id
_entity_poly.type
_entity_poly.pdbx_seq_one_letter_code
_entity_poly.pdbx_strand_id
1 'polypeptide(L)'
;MVGVTRTAITVRHGAGHSELLLLAAAAAWAWVALRRGDMGSGAMAWDLPAFLGMWTVMMAAMMLPATSPVAALYARTVPVHRTPRMIAFTAGYVLVWSAAGLPAYALAGGATHLATTRPAAGTAAAAAVFAVNGVYQLSPLKDRCLAKCRSPIGLLLRYASYRGPSRHLRAGAHHGAFCLGCCWSLMLLFTAFGVMNPWAMVGLAAVVTTEKRLPRGRLVARAVGLASLALAIAVFWAPLLATNLTGGGMGGMGLRHL
;
A
#
# COMPACT_ATOMS: atom_id res chain seq x y z
N MET A 1 -23.30 50.98 23.42
CA MET A 1 -23.37 49.49 23.33
C MET A 1 -23.52 49.13 21.85
N VAL A 2 -22.44 48.69 21.19
CA VAL A 2 -22.48 48.25 19.79
C VAL A 2 -22.47 46.72 19.80
N GLY A 3 -23.60 46.11 19.45
CA GLY A 3 -23.75 44.66 19.38
C GLY A 3 -23.04 44.12 18.15
N VAL A 4 -21.93 43.38 18.36
CA VAL A 4 -21.27 42.61 17.31
C VAL A 4 -22.09 41.34 17.09
N THR A 5 -22.95 41.34 16.06
CA THR A 5 -23.60 40.13 15.55
C THR A 5 -22.52 39.22 14.96
N ARG A 6 -22.12 38.19 15.70
CA ARG A 6 -21.30 37.09 15.18
C ARG A 6 -22.13 36.32 14.15
N THR A 7 -21.93 36.63 12.88
CA THR A 7 -22.40 35.79 11.78
C THR A 7 -21.69 34.44 11.91
N ALA A 8 -22.39 33.43 12.40
CA ALA A 8 -21.89 32.06 12.43
C ALA A 8 -21.66 31.62 10.98
N ILE A 9 -20.39 31.61 10.55
CA ILE A 9 -19.97 30.96 9.30
C ILE A 9 -20.21 29.47 9.51
N THR A 10 -21.38 28.99 9.10
CA THR A 10 -21.64 27.57 8.97
C THR A 10 -20.79 27.07 7.81
N VAL A 11 -19.59 26.57 8.13
CA VAL A 11 -18.78 25.81 7.19
C VAL A 11 -19.56 24.53 6.90
N ARG A 12 -20.46 24.57 5.91
CA ARG A 12 -21.03 23.36 5.32
C ARG A 12 -19.86 22.45 4.96
N HIS A 13 -19.64 21.42 5.77
CA HIS A 13 -18.69 20.37 5.46
C HIS A 13 -19.25 19.67 4.24
N GLY A 14 -18.73 20.03 3.07
CA GLY A 14 -18.96 19.29 1.85
C GLY A 14 -18.36 17.91 2.02
N ALA A 15 -19.17 16.99 2.55
CA ALA A 15 -19.08 15.56 2.40
C ALA A 15 -18.96 15.24 0.89
N GLY A 16 -17.73 15.28 0.35
CA GLY A 16 -17.55 15.53 -1.08
C GLY A 16 -16.82 14.45 -1.87
N HIS A 17 -15.73 13.89 -1.33
CA HIS A 17 -14.93 12.90 -2.07
C HIS A 17 -14.04 12.06 -1.16
N SER A 18 -13.45 12.67 -0.13
CA SER A 18 -12.66 11.92 0.86
C SER A 18 -13.49 10.86 1.57
N GLU A 19 -14.75 11.17 1.88
CA GLU A 19 -15.70 10.18 2.43
C GLU A 19 -15.98 9.06 1.43
N LEU A 20 -16.20 9.37 0.14
CA LEU A 20 -16.37 8.36 -0.90
C LEU A 20 -15.16 7.43 -1.03
N LEU A 21 -13.93 7.98 -0.94
CA LEU A 21 -12.70 7.17 -0.95
C LEU A 21 -12.59 6.27 0.27
N LEU A 22 -12.97 6.77 1.46
CA LEU A 22 -12.95 6.00 2.69
C LEU A 22 -14.04 4.92 2.70
N LEU A 23 -15.23 5.22 2.16
CA LEU A 23 -16.30 4.24 1.97
C LEU A 23 -15.90 3.16 0.97
N ALA A 24 -15.30 3.54 -0.16
CA ALA A 24 -14.76 2.59 -1.14
C ALA A 24 -13.66 1.71 -0.51
N ALA A 25 -12.76 2.30 0.28
CA ALA A 25 -11.75 1.54 1.01
C ALA A 25 -12.37 0.60 2.06
N ALA A 26 -13.38 1.04 2.79
CA ALA A 26 -14.09 0.23 3.78
C ALA A 26 -14.82 -0.94 3.11
N ALA A 27 -15.49 -0.70 1.96
CA ALA A 27 -16.12 -1.75 1.17
C ALA A 27 -15.09 -2.76 0.65
N ALA A 28 -13.92 -2.28 0.17
CA ALA A 28 -12.83 -3.16 -0.24
C ALA A 28 -12.29 -3.99 0.93
N TRP A 29 -12.10 -3.40 2.12
CA TRP A 29 -11.73 -4.13 3.34
C TRP A 29 -12.77 -5.18 3.74
N ALA A 30 -14.06 -4.83 3.70
CA ALA A 30 -15.14 -5.75 4.02
C ALA A 30 -15.15 -6.94 3.04
N TRP A 31 -15.00 -6.67 1.74
CA TRP A 31 -14.91 -7.72 0.73
C TRP A 31 -13.71 -8.64 0.93
N VAL A 32 -12.53 -8.08 1.22
CA VAL A 32 -11.31 -8.84 1.57
C VAL A 32 -11.57 -9.69 2.83
N ALA A 33 -12.18 -9.13 3.87
CA ALA A 33 -12.46 -9.85 5.11
C ALA A 33 -13.40 -11.04 4.90
N LEU A 34 -14.44 -10.87 4.07
CA LEU A 34 -15.40 -11.92 3.73
C LEU A 34 -14.77 -13.07 2.94
N ARG A 35 -13.70 -12.81 2.18
CA ARG A 35 -13.00 -13.81 1.35
C ARG A 35 -11.72 -14.34 1.97
N ARG A 36 -11.48 -14.09 3.27
CA ARG A 36 -10.22 -14.50 3.93
C ARG A 36 -9.95 -16.00 3.84
N GLY A 37 -11.00 -16.83 3.76
CA GLY A 37 -10.90 -18.29 3.66
C GLY A 37 -10.33 -18.73 2.32
N ASP A 38 -10.60 -17.99 1.25
CA ASP A 38 -10.13 -18.28 -0.11
C ASP A 38 -8.65 -17.88 -0.29
N MET A 39 -8.14 -16.97 0.54
CA MET A 39 -6.78 -16.42 0.49
C MET A 39 -5.69 -17.36 1.02
N GLY A 40 -6.07 -18.57 1.49
CA GLY A 40 -5.16 -19.54 2.11
C GLY A 40 -4.28 -20.34 1.13
N SER A 41 -4.46 -20.18 -0.18
CA SER A 41 -3.67 -20.86 -1.19
C SER A 41 -2.49 -19.99 -1.67
N GLY A 42 -1.29 -20.58 -1.77
CA GLY A 42 -0.09 -19.88 -2.26
C GLY A 42 -0.29 -19.29 -3.66
N ALA A 43 0.55 -18.33 -4.07
CA ALA A 43 0.35 -17.56 -5.31
C ALA A 43 0.22 -18.43 -6.59
N MET A 44 0.78 -19.65 -6.60
CA MET A 44 0.63 -20.60 -7.71
C MET A 44 -0.78 -21.18 -7.87
N ALA A 45 -1.66 -21.00 -6.89
CA ALA A 45 -3.06 -21.41 -6.99
C ALA A 45 -3.94 -20.39 -7.74
N TRP A 46 -3.39 -19.21 -8.07
CA TRP A 46 -4.11 -18.14 -8.72
C TRP A 46 -3.54 -17.93 -10.12
N ASP A 47 -4.39 -17.96 -11.13
CA ASP A 47 -4.03 -17.47 -12.46
C ASP A 47 -3.83 -15.95 -12.44
N LEU A 48 -3.07 -15.44 -13.41
CA LEU A 48 -2.68 -14.02 -13.45
C LEU A 48 -3.89 -13.06 -13.37
N PRO A 49 -5.00 -13.25 -14.13
CA PRO A 49 -6.19 -12.42 -13.99
C PRO A 49 -6.79 -12.40 -12.58
N ALA A 50 -6.96 -13.56 -11.94
CA ALA A 50 -7.54 -13.63 -10.60
C ALA A 50 -6.61 -12.99 -9.55
N PHE A 51 -5.30 -13.22 -9.67
CA PHE A 51 -4.31 -12.55 -8.84
C PHE A 51 -4.37 -11.02 -8.99
N LEU A 52 -4.40 -10.51 -10.23
CA LEU A 52 -4.46 -9.07 -10.48
C LEU A 52 -5.76 -8.44 -9.97
N GLY A 53 -6.88 -9.14 -10.10
CA GLY A 53 -8.17 -8.72 -9.55
C GLY A 53 -8.09 -8.58 -8.02
N MET A 54 -7.63 -9.63 -7.35
CA MET A 54 -7.48 -9.66 -5.89
C MET A 54 -6.47 -8.61 -5.40
N TRP A 55 -5.29 -8.56 -6.00
CA TRP A 55 -4.24 -7.57 -5.74
C TRP A 55 -4.78 -6.15 -5.86
N THR A 56 -5.54 -5.86 -6.92
CA THR A 56 -6.12 -4.53 -7.13
C THR A 56 -7.04 -4.14 -5.98
N VAL A 57 -7.92 -5.04 -5.53
CA VAL A 57 -8.83 -4.76 -4.41
C VAL A 57 -8.06 -4.57 -3.10
N MET A 58 -7.05 -5.39 -2.83
CA MET A 58 -6.17 -5.23 -1.66
C MET A 58 -5.45 -3.88 -1.66
N MET A 59 -4.84 -3.51 -2.78
CA MET A 59 -4.14 -2.23 -2.91
C MET A 59 -5.12 -1.07 -2.79
N ALA A 60 -6.33 -1.17 -3.33
CA ALA A 60 -7.37 -0.17 -3.12
C ALA A 60 -7.71 -0.04 -1.61
N ALA A 61 -7.95 -1.15 -0.91
CA ALA A 61 -8.26 -1.17 0.52
C ALA A 61 -7.16 -0.50 1.37
N MET A 62 -5.89 -0.84 1.10
CA MET A 62 -4.76 -0.36 1.89
C MET A 62 -4.33 1.07 1.51
N MET A 63 -4.40 1.41 0.22
CA MET A 63 -3.73 2.60 -0.30
C MET A 63 -4.67 3.79 -0.52
N LEU A 64 -5.98 3.59 -0.76
CA LEU A 64 -6.94 4.69 -0.90
C LEU A 64 -7.06 5.57 0.36
N PRO A 65 -7.05 5.02 1.59
CA PRO A 65 -7.01 5.84 2.80
C PRO A 65 -5.79 6.76 2.79
N ALA A 66 -4.61 6.27 2.45
CA ALA A 66 -3.39 7.08 2.46
C ALA A 66 -3.44 8.26 1.47
N THR A 67 -4.20 8.14 0.38
CA THR A 67 -4.39 9.18 -0.64
C THR A 67 -5.41 10.25 -0.26
N SER A 68 -6.29 9.97 0.72
CA SER A 68 -7.48 10.78 0.98
C SER A 68 -7.20 12.27 1.24
N PRO A 69 -6.12 12.68 1.95
CA PRO A 69 -5.86 14.11 2.19
C PRO A 69 -5.50 14.87 0.91
N VAL A 70 -4.66 14.27 0.04
CA VAL A 70 -4.26 14.89 -1.24
C VAL A 70 -5.43 14.94 -2.20
N ALA A 71 -6.22 13.86 -2.28
CA ALA A 71 -7.44 13.83 -3.09
C ALA A 71 -8.46 14.88 -2.63
N ALA A 72 -8.59 15.12 -1.32
CA ALA A 72 -9.45 16.17 -0.77
C ALA A 72 -9.05 17.56 -1.27
N LEU A 73 -7.76 17.87 -1.21
CA LEU A 73 -7.20 19.15 -1.66
C LEU A 73 -7.34 19.30 -3.17
N TYR A 74 -7.08 18.25 -3.93
CA TYR A 74 -7.26 18.27 -5.38
C TYR A 74 -8.72 18.50 -5.78
N ALA A 75 -9.67 17.87 -5.09
CA ALA A 75 -11.10 18.05 -5.34
C ALA A 75 -11.55 19.52 -5.17
N ARG A 76 -10.91 20.29 -4.29
CA ARG A 76 -11.18 21.73 -4.13
C ARG A 76 -10.79 22.55 -5.37
N THR A 77 -9.84 22.07 -6.17
CA THR A 77 -9.44 22.70 -7.45
C THR A 77 -10.33 22.29 -8.63
N VAL A 78 -11.33 21.42 -8.39
CA VAL A 78 -12.26 20.93 -9.41
C VAL A 78 -13.66 21.50 -9.10
N PRO A 79 -14.02 22.67 -9.68
CA PRO A 79 -15.28 23.34 -9.36
C PRO A 79 -16.50 22.72 -10.05
N VAL A 80 -16.33 22.16 -11.25
CA VAL A 80 -17.43 21.64 -12.10
C VAL A 80 -17.23 20.14 -12.35
N HIS A 81 -18.33 19.38 -12.50
CA HIS A 81 -18.33 17.92 -12.75
C HIS A 81 -17.35 17.16 -11.82
N ARG A 82 -17.36 17.51 -10.53
CA ARG A 82 -16.37 17.03 -9.54
C ARG A 82 -16.36 15.51 -9.46
N THR A 83 -17.51 14.86 -9.35
CA THR A 83 -17.62 13.41 -9.19
C THR A 83 -16.94 12.63 -10.32
N PRO A 84 -17.31 12.77 -11.61
CA PRO A 84 -16.66 12.01 -12.69
C PRO A 84 -15.17 12.34 -12.84
N ARG A 85 -14.76 13.60 -12.60
CA ARG A 85 -13.35 14.00 -12.65
C ARG A 85 -12.52 13.36 -11.53
N MET A 86 -13.08 13.26 -10.33
CA MET A 86 -12.41 12.59 -9.23
C MET A 86 -12.45 11.06 -9.38
N ILE A 87 -13.47 10.48 -10.00
CA ILE A 87 -13.45 9.07 -10.42
C ILE A 87 -12.27 8.82 -11.37
N ALA A 88 -12.07 9.69 -12.37
CA ALA A 88 -10.92 9.57 -13.27
C ALA A 88 -9.57 9.68 -12.51
N PHE A 89 -9.46 10.58 -11.53
CA PHE A 89 -8.28 10.66 -10.67
C PHE A 89 -8.05 9.35 -9.91
N THR A 90 -9.07 8.81 -9.24
CA THR A 90 -8.96 7.56 -8.49
C THR A 90 -8.66 6.38 -9.39
N ALA A 91 -9.26 6.32 -10.58
CA ALA A 91 -8.97 5.29 -11.58
C ALA A 91 -7.49 5.32 -11.99
N GLY A 92 -6.93 6.49 -12.27
CA GLY A 92 -5.51 6.62 -12.61
C GLY A 92 -4.59 6.16 -11.50
N TYR A 93 -4.96 6.44 -10.24
CA TYR A 93 -4.23 5.99 -9.07
C TYR A 93 -4.28 4.46 -8.92
N VAL A 94 -5.47 3.86 -9.02
CA VAL A 94 -5.67 2.41 -8.90
C VAL A 94 -4.97 1.68 -10.05
N LEU A 95 -5.01 2.20 -11.28
CA LEU A 95 -4.32 1.59 -12.44
C LEU A 95 -2.82 1.41 -12.20
N VAL A 96 -2.14 2.39 -11.57
CA VAL A 96 -0.72 2.26 -11.24
C VAL A 96 -0.49 1.15 -10.21
N TRP A 97 -1.36 1.06 -9.21
CA TRP A 97 -1.30 -0.02 -8.22
C TRP A 97 -1.63 -1.39 -8.80
N SER A 98 -2.60 -1.49 -9.71
CA SER A 98 -2.90 -2.71 -10.47
C SER A 98 -1.71 -3.14 -11.31
N ALA A 99 -1.05 -2.21 -12.00
CA ALA A 99 0.15 -2.51 -12.80
C ALA A 99 1.32 -3.02 -11.94
N ALA A 100 1.45 -2.55 -10.69
CA ALA A 100 2.43 -3.09 -9.74
C ALA A 100 2.17 -4.56 -9.36
N GLY A 101 0.98 -5.08 -9.65
CA GLY A 101 0.63 -6.49 -9.47
C GLY A 101 1.40 -7.42 -10.42
N LEU A 102 1.82 -6.94 -11.60
CA LEU A 102 2.59 -7.76 -12.55
C LEU A 102 3.95 -8.22 -12.00
N PRO A 103 4.84 -7.32 -11.53
CA PRO A 103 6.07 -7.76 -10.88
C PRO A 103 5.80 -8.49 -9.57
N ALA A 104 4.75 -8.13 -8.82
CA ALA A 104 4.39 -8.83 -7.59
C ALA A 104 4.00 -10.29 -7.85
N TYR A 105 3.24 -10.57 -8.92
CA TYR A 105 2.88 -11.93 -9.33
C TYR A 105 4.11 -12.77 -9.68
N ALA A 106 5.03 -12.20 -10.49
CA ALA A 106 6.27 -12.87 -10.86
C ALA A 106 7.14 -13.17 -9.63
N LEU A 107 7.27 -12.21 -8.71
CA LEU A 107 8.00 -12.39 -7.45
C LEU A 107 7.34 -13.45 -6.56
N ALA A 108 6.01 -13.47 -6.48
CA ALA A 108 5.28 -14.44 -5.68
C ALA A 108 5.40 -15.88 -6.22
N GLY A 109 5.34 -16.04 -7.55
CA GLY A 109 5.60 -17.32 -8.22
C GLY A 109 7.03 -17.80 -8.00
N GLY A 110 8.02 -16.91 -8.18
CA GLY A 110 9.43 -17.21 -7.94
C GLY A 110 9.72 -17.56 -6.47
N ALA A 111 9.13 -16.82 -5.52
CA ALA A 111 9.22 -17.10 -4.09
C ALA A 111 8.64 -18.48 -3.75
N THR A 112 7.47 -18.82 -4.28
CA THR A 112 6.83 -20.13 -4.07
C THR A 112 7.70 -21.25 -4.62
N HIS A 113 8.19 -21.11 -5.86
CA HIS A 113 9.09 -22.09 -6.47
C HIS A 113 10.39 -22.28 -5.68
N LEU A 114 10.97 -21.19 -5.16
CA LEU A 114 12.21 -21.27 -4.38
C LEU A 114 11.99 -21.96 -3.03
N ALA A 115 10.88 -21.64 -2.36
CA ALA A 115 10.51 -22.24 -1.07
C ALA A 115 10.29 -23.75 -1.19
N THR A 116 9.70 -24.24 -2.30
CA THR A 116 9.44 -25.66 -2.52
C THR A 116 10.64 -26.44 -3.01
N THR A 117 11.54 -25.82 -3.80
CA THR A 117 12.66 -26.54 -4.44
C THR A 117 13.99 -26.41 -3.70
N ARG A 118 14.25 -25.29 -3.00
CA ARG A 118 15.53 -25.01 -2.33
C ARG A 118 15.34 -24.21 -1.03
N PRO A 119 14.99 -24.86 0.09
CA PRO A 119 14.67 -24.18 1.37
C PRO A 119 15.76 -23.22 1.89
N ALA A 120 17.04 -23.58 1.74
CA ALA A 120 18.16 -22.71 2.12
C ALA A 120 18.20 -21.41 1.29
N ALA A 121 17.88 -21.50 -0.01
CA ALA A 121 17.78 -20.33 -0.88
C ALA A 121 16.54 -19.48 -0.56
N GLY A 122 15.45 -20.09 -0.09
CA GLY A 122 14.27 -19.39 0.44
C GLY A 122 14.59 -18.49 1.62
N THR A 123 15.40 -18.98 2.57
CA THR A 123 15.87 -18.16 3.72
C THR A 123 16.74 -16.99 3.26
N ALA A 124 17.67 -17.21 2.32
CA ALA A 124 18.48 -16.15 1.74
C ALA A 124 17.63 -15.10 1.00
N ALA A 125 16.60 -15.53 0.25
CA ALA A 125 15.66 -14.64 -0.41
C ALA A 125 14.85 -13.80 0.59
N ALA A 126 14.40 -14.40 1.69
CA ALA A 126 13.72 -13.68 2.76
C ALA A 126 14.62 -12.61 3.40
N ALA A 127 15.86 -12.97 3.71
CA ALA A 127 16.87 -12.02 4.21
C ALA A 127 17.08 -10.87 3.22
N ALA A 128 17.19 -11.16 1.92
CA ALA A 128 17.34 -10.14 0.87
C ALA A 128 16.13 -9.21 0.79
N VAL A 129 14.89 -9.74 0.86
CA VAL A 129 13.66 -8.94 0.86
C VAL A 129 13.63 -7.97 2.05
N PHE A 130 13.91 -8.48 3.26
CA PHE A 130 13.98 -7.65 4.46
C PHE A 130 15.09 -6.60 4.38
N ALA A 131 16.26 -6.96 3.86
CA ALA A 131 17.40 -6.06 3.68
C ALA A 131 17.08 -4.94 2.67
N VAL A 132 16.51 -5.28 1.51
CA VAL A 132 16.09 -4.30 0.50
C VAL A 132 15.05 -3.33 1.09
N ASN A 133 14.07 -3.85 1.83
CA ASN A 133 13.11 -2.98 2.50
C ASN A 133 13.78 -2.07 3.53
N GLY A 134 14.66 -2.62 4.38
CA GLY A 134 15.38 -1.88 5.40
C GLY A 134 16.24 -0.75 4.83
N VAL A 135 17.06 -1.05 3.82
CA VAL A 135 17.92 -0.07 3.13
C VAL A 135 17.06 1.00 2.44
N TYR A 136 16.01 0.60 1.72
CA TYR A 136 15.14 1.56 1.06
C TYR A 136 14.43 2.47 2.07
N GLN A 137 13.95 1.91 3.18
CA GLN A 137 13.27 2.64 4.25
C GLN A 137 14.14 3.73 4.88
N LEU A 138 15.45 3.47 5.00
CA LEU A 138 16.44 4.39 5.55
C LEU A 138 17.04 5.34 4.50
N SER A 139 16.68 5.18 3.23
CA SER A 139 17.33 5.90 2.13
C SER A 139 16.87 7.36 2.00
N PRO A 140 17.77 8.28 1.58
CA PRO A 140 17.39 9.64 1.20
C PRO A 140 16.43 9.68 -0.01
N LEU A 141 16.40 8.62 -0.82
CA LEU A 141 15.47 8.49 -1.94
C LEU A 141 14.03 8.35 -1.42
N LYS A 142 13.80 7.49 -0.43
CA LYS A 142 12.48 7.36 0.20
C LYS A 142 12.06 8.68 0.85
N ASP A 143 12.95 9.34 1.58
CA ASP A 143 12.64 10.62 2.24
C ASP A 143 12.17 11.69 1.24
N ARG A 144 12.85 11.79 0.08
CA ARG A 144 12.46 12.71 -1.00
C ARG A 144 11.15 12.30 -1.65
N CYS A 145 10.95 11.00 -1.88
CA CYS A 145 9.71 10.48 -2.46
C CYS A 145 8.51 10.72 -1.54
N LEU A 146 8.63 10.41 -0.24
CA LEU A 146 7.60 10.61 0.77
C LEU A 146 7.31 12.10 1.00
N ALA A 147 8.32 12.98 0.94
CA ALA A 147 8.09 14.42 0.99
C ALA A 147 7.24 14.91 -0.19
N LYS A 148 7.50 14.42 -1.41
CA LYS A 148 6.69 14.75 -2.60
C LYS A 148 5.30 14.13 -2.53
N CYS A 149 5.17 12.88 -2.11
CA CYS A 149 3.90 12.18 -1.96
C CYS A 149 2.95 12.89 -0.98
N ARG A 150 3.51 13.57 0.04
CA ARG A 150 2.75 14.32 1.05
C ARG A 150 2.60 15.81 0.72
N SER A 151 3.31 16.34 -0.29
CA SER A 151 3.36 17.79 -0.56
C SER A 151 2.12 18.24 -1.34
N PRO A 152 1.22 19.04 -0.74
CA PRO A 152 0.02 19.48 -1.42
C PRO A 152 0.34 20.46 -2.56
N ILE A 153 1.22 21.44 -2.33
CA ILE A 153 1.47 22.54 -3.28
C ILE A 153 2.22 22.06 -4.53
N GLY A 154 3.29 21.26 -4.35
CA GLY A 154 4.10 20.77 -5.48
C GLY A 154 3.31 19.86 -6.41
N LEU A 155 2.38 19.05 -5.87
CA LEU A 155 1.49 18.21 -6.65
C LEU A 155 0.42 19.03 -7.37
N LEU A 156 -0.18 20.03 -6.72
CA LEU A 156 -1.22 20.86 -7.33
C LEU A 156 -0.71 21.67 -8.52
N LEU A 157 0.48 22.27 -8.43
CA LEU A 157 1.10 22.97 -9.56
C LEU A 157 1.33 22.03 -10.75
N ARG A 158 1.82 20.81 -10.48
CA ARG A 158 2.01 19.79 -11.52
C ARG A 158 0.69 19.28 -12.09
N TYR A 159 -0.35 19.12 -11.28
CA TYR A 159 -1.66 18.68 -11.74
C TYR A 159 -2.39 19.76 -12.56
N ALA A 160 -2.15 21.03 -12.24
CA ALA A 160 -2.65 22.17 -12.99
C ALA A 160 -2.05 22.22 -14.40
N SER A 161 -0.82 21.75 -14.60
CA SER A 161 -0.17 21.72 -15.92
C SER A 161 -0.76 20.67 -16.88
N TYR A 162 -1.52 19.68 -16.38
CA TYR A 162 -2.17 18.70 -17.25
C TYR A 162 -3.39 19.29 -17.96
N ARG A 163 -3.37 19.22 -19.29
CA ARG A 163 -4.44 19.68 -20.20
C ARG A 163 -5.18 18.50 -20.84
N GLY A 164 -6.36 18.77 -21.39
CA GLY A 164 -7.16 17.81 -22.13
C GLY A 164 -8.06 16.91 -21.25
N PRO A 165 -8.83 16.01 -21.90
CA PRO A 165 -9.85 15.20 -21.22
C PRO A 165 -9.27 14.21 -20.20
N SER A 166 -8.03 13.74 -20.41
CA SER A 166 -7.35 12.78 -19.53
C SER A 166 -6.60 13.42 -18.35
N ARG A 167 -6.73 14.73 -18.13
CA ARG A 167 -5.93 15.46 -17.12
C ARG A 167 -6.04 14.89 -15.71
N HIS A 168 -7.25 14.46 -15.31
CA HIS A 168 -7.50 13.95 -13.97
C HIS A 168 -6.96 12.54 -13.80
N LEU A 169 -7.12 11.69 -14.82
CA LEU A 169 -6.51 10.37 -14.90
C LEU A 169 -4.98 10.46 -14.77
N ARG A 170 -4.35 11.38 -15.52
CA ARG A 170 -2.90 11.62 -15.47
C ARG A 170 -2.45 12.15 -14.11
N ALA A 171 -3.22 13.04 -13.49
CA ALA A 171 -2.94 13.50 -12.13
C ALA A 171 -3.00 12.35 -11.12
N GLY A 172 -4.01 11.48 -11.23
CA GLY A 172 -4.16 10.28 -10.42
C GLY A 172 -3.01 9.29 -10.58
N ALA A 173 -2.65 8.98 -11.83
CA ALA A 173 -1.54 8.08 -12.15
C ALA A 173 -0.18 8.65 -11.68
N HIS A 174 0.05 9.95 -11.86
CA HIS A 174 1.26 10.60 -11.35
C HIS A 174 1.33 10.50 -9.82
N HIS A 175 0.21 10.72 -9.13
CA HIS A 175 0.16 10.54 -7.69
C HIS A 175 0.39 9.08 -7.27
N GLY A 176 -0.23 8.15 -8.00
CA GLY A 176 -0.06 6.71 -7.82
C GLY A 176 1.40 6.30 -7.96
N ALA A 177 2.13 6.85 -8.94
CA ALA A 177 3.55 6.57 -9.13
C ALA A 177 4.43 7.04 -7.96
N PHE A 178 4.16 8.23 -7.39
CA PHE A 178 4.86 8.68 -6.18
C PHE A 178 4.48 7.83 -4.96
N CYS A 179 3.21 7.47 -4.84
CA CYS A 179 2.69 6.64 -3.76
C CYS A 179 3.30 5.24 -3.77
N LEU A 180 3.34 4.60 -4.93
CA LEU A 180 4.02 3.33 -5.16
C LEU A 180 5.52 3.51 -4.92
N GLY A 181 6.13 4.55 -5.47
CA GLY A 181 7.54 4.86 -5.29
C GLY A 181 7.96 4.98 -3.82
N CYS A 182 7.13 5.52 -2.92
CA CYS A 182 7.50 5.59 -1.49
C CYS A 182 7.20 4.30 -0.70
N CYS A 183 6.38 3.40 -1.23
CA CYS A 183 5.84 2.24 -0.51
C CYS A 183 6.19 0.88 -1.13
N TRP A 184 6.79 0.83 -2.32
CA TRP A 184 7.02 -0.43 -3.05
C TRP A 184 7.83 -1.44 -2.24
N SER A 185 8.81 -0.97 -1.48
CA SER A 185 9.66 -1.80 -0.60
C SER A 185 8.86 -2.48 0.50
N LEU A 186 7.85 -1.80 1.05
CA LEU A 186 6.91 -2.42 2.00
C LEU A 186 6.06 -3.49 1.32
N MET A 187 5.74 -3.32 0.03
CA MET A 187 5.01 -4.32 -0.73
C MET A 187 5.86 -5.56 -1.00
N LEU A 188 7.19 -5.45 -1.03
CA LEU A 188 8.05 -6.64 -1.10
C LEU A 188 7.88 -7.55 0.11
N LEU A 189 7.56 -7.00 1.29
CA LEU A 189 7.38 -7.81 2.50
C LEU A 189 6.26 -8.86 2.36
N PHE A 190 5.30 -8.63 1.45
CA PHE A 190 4.30 -9.63 1.09
C PHE A 190 4.90 -10.92 0.53
N THR A 191 6.09 -10.89 -0.09
CA THR A 191 6.75 -12.13 -0.54
C THR A 191 7.25 -12.97 0.64
N ALA A 192 7.60 -12.34 1.77
CA ALA A 192 8.07 -13.03 2.98
C ALA A 192 6.90 -13.53 3.85
N PHE A 193 5.82 -12.74 3.97
CA PHE A 193 4.68 -13.05 4.83
C PHE A 193 3.51 -13.76 4.12
N GLY A 194 3.54 -13.80 2.79
CA GLY A 194 2.44 -14.28 1.95
C GLY A 194 1.64 -13.12 1.37
N VAL A 195 1.42 -13.13 0.04
CA VAL A 195 0.83 -11.99 -0.67
C VAL A 195 -0.61 -11.71 -0.24
N MET A 196 -1.38 -12.75 0.07
CA MET A 196 -2.78 -12.64 0.45
C MET A 196 -3.00 -12.70 1.97
N ASN A 197 -1.96 -12.44 2.77
CA ASN A 197 -2.04 -12.51 4.23
C ASN A 197 -2.74 -11.25 4.80
N PRO A 198 -3.96 -11.37 5.36
CA PRO A 198 -4.72 -10.21 5.84
C PRO A 198 -4.05 -9.50 7.02
N TRP A 199 -3.28 -10.21 7.85
CA TRP A 199 -2.54 -9.59 8.96
C TRP A 199 -1.39 -8.72 8.45
N ALA A 200 -0.65 -9.21 7.45
CA ALA A 200 0.37 -8.43 6.77
C ALA A 200 -0.26 -7.19 6.10
N MET A 201 -1.43 -7.34 5.46
CA MET A 201 -2.15 -6.20 4.89
C MET A 201 -2.46 -5.13 5.93
N VAL A 202 -3.03 -5.49 7.08
CA VAL A 202 -3.38 -4.53 8.14
C VAL A 202 -2.13 -3.83 8.66
N GLY A 203 -1.07 -4.59 8.96
CA GLY A 203 0.19 -4.03 9.46
C GLY A 203 0.84 -3.06 8.46
N LEU A 204 0.95 -3.46 7.20
CA LEU A 204 1.54 -2.61 6.15
C LEU A 204 0.67 -1.39 5.85
N ALA A 205 -0.66 -1.52 5.84
CA ALA A 205 -1.57 -0.39 5.67
C ALA A 205 -1.42 0.64 6.80
N ALA A 206 -1.27 0.16 8.04
CA ALA A 206 -1.02 1.02 9.21
C ALA A 206 0.32 1.75 9.08
N VAL A 207 1.40 1.05 8.71
CA VAL A 207 2.71 1.68 8.46
C VAL A 207 2.62 2.74 7.36
N VAL A 208 2.06 2.39 6.20
CA VAL A 208 1.95 3.33 5.07
C VAL A 208 1.12 4.56 5.44
N THR A 209 -0.01 4.35 6.12
CA THR A 209 -0.89 5.44 6.54
C THR A 209 -0.20 6.35 7.56
N THR A 210 0.51 5.78 8.54
CA THR A 210 1.23 6.56 9.55
C THR A 210 2.41 7.32 8.96
N GLU A 211 3.20 6.72 8.07
CA GLU A 211 4.26 7.40 7.32
C GLU A 211 3.74 8.61 6.53
N LYS A 212 2.56 8.46 5.91
CA LYS A 212 1.98 9.47 5.03
C LYS A 212 1.20 10.56 5.76
N ARG A 213 0.57 10.25 6.89
CA ARG A 213 -0.31 11.19 7.61
C ARG A 213 0.34 11.87 8.79
N LEU A 214 1.30 11.24 9.46
CA LEU A 214 1.89 11.83 10.67
C LEU A 214 3.02 12.83 10.32
N PRO A 215 3.14 13.94 11.07
CA PRO A 215 4.24 14.89 10.90
C PRO A 215 5.62 14.23 11.04
N ARG A 216 5.72 13.24 11.94
CA ARG A 216 6.93 12.46 12.21
C ARG A 216 7.02 11.15 11.42
N GLY A 217 6.35 11.05 10.27
CA GLY A 217 6.35 9.83 9.44
C GLY A 217 7.75 9.30 9.04
N ARG A 218 8.78 10.16 9.00
CA ARG A 218 10.17 9.73 8.80
C ARG A 218 10.70 8.85 9.95
N LEU A 219 10.29 9.10 11.19
CA LEU A 219 10.67 8.27 12.32
C LEU A 219 10.05 6.88 12.21
N VAL A 220 8.80 6.79 11.74
CA VAL A 220 8.13 5.51 11.46
C VAL A 220 8.90 4.74 10.38
N ALA A 221 9.22 5.40 9.25
CA ALA A 221 10.01 4.78 8.19
C ALA A 221 11.37 4.27 8.69
N ARG A 222 12.07 5.05 9.53
CA ARG A 222 13.34 4.63 10.15
C ARG A 222 13.18 3.44 11.08
N ALA A 223 12.18 3.46 11.96
CA ALA A 223 11.90 2.36 12.88
C ALA A 223 11.59 1.07 12.10
N VAL A 224 10.74 1.15 11.07
CA VAL A 224 10.42 0.02 10.19
C VAL A 224 11.64 -0.45 9.41
N GLY A 225 12.50 0.48 8.96
CA GLY A 225 13.74 0.16 8.27
C GLY A 225 14.71 -0.61 9.14
N LEU A 226 14.97 -0.13 10.36
CA LEU A 226 15.81 -0.81 11.35
C LEU A 226 15.23 -2.17 11.75
N ALA A 227 13.93 -2.25 12.00
CA ALA A 227 13.26 -3.51 12.29
C ALA A 227 13.41 -4.51 11.13
N SER A 228 13.32 -4.04 9.88
CA SER A 228 13.51 -4.90 8.71
C SER A 228 14.95 -5.39 8.57
N LEU A 229 15.95 -4.54 8.84
CA LEU A 229 17.34 -4.99 8.86
C LEU A 229 17.60 -6.02 9.97
N ALA A 230 17.00 -5.83 11.15
CA ALA A 230 17.07 -6.81 12.22
C ALA A 230 16.44 -8.15 11.81
N LEU A 231 15.26 -8.12 11.14
CA LEU A 231 14.61 -9.32 10.60
C LEU A 231 15.46 -10.01 9.52
N ALA A 232 16.20 -9.25 8.69
CA ALA A 232 17.10 -9.81 7.68
C ALA A 232 18.22 -10.67 8.29
N ILE A 233 18.68 -10.33 9.49
CA ILE A 233 19.69 -11.11 10.22
C ILE A 233 19.02 -12.24 11.01
N ALA A 234 17.90 -11.96 11.67
CA ALA A 234 17.21 -12.91 12.53
C ALA A 234 16.64 -14.12 11.77
N VAL A 235 16.26 -13.96 10.50
CA VAL A 235 15.61 -15.02 9.71
C VAL A 235 16.49 -16.27 9.53
N PHE A 236 17.82 -16.15 9.62
CA PHE A 236 18.74 -17.30 9.58
C PHE A 236 18.63 -18.22 10.81
N TRP A 237 18.20 -17.67 11.95
CA TRP A 237 18.05 -18.40 13.22
C TRP A 237 16.58 -18.71 13.54
N ALA A 238 15.67 -17.90 13.01
CA ALA A 238 14.23 -18.02 13.18
C ALA A 238 13.53 -18.00 11.81
N PRO A 239 13.61 -19.09 11.01
CA PRO A 239 13.04 -19.14 9.67
C PRO A 239 11.53 -18.87 9.66
N LEU A 240 10.82 -19.17 10.76
CA LEU A 240 9.39 -18.88 10.93
C LEU A 240 9.02 -17.39 10.76
N LEU A 241 9.99 -16.47 10.83
CA LEU A 241 9.77 -15.05 10.56
C LEU A 241 9.35 -14.76 9.10
N ALA A 242 9.63 -15.67 8.17
CA ALA A 242 9.27 -15.56 6.76
C ALA A 242 8.52 -16.82 6.29
N THR A 243 7.38 -17.10 6.93
CA THR A 243 6.59 -18.32 6.76
C THR A 243 6.34 -18.71 5.30
N ASN A 244 6.20 -17.75 4.39
CA ASN A 244 5.96 -18.00 2.97
C ASN A 244 7.22 -18.46 2.20
N LEU A 245 8.42 -18.08 2.65
CA LEU A 245 9.69 -18.37 1.97
C LEU A 245 10.48 -19.51 2.62
N THR A 246 10.22 -19.83 3.88
CA THR A 246 10.98 -20.81 4.66
C THR A 246 10.18 -22.09 4.98
N GLY A 247 8.95 -22.21 4.48
CA GLY A 247 8.14 -23.43 4.61
C GLY A 247 7.51 -23.61 6.00
N GLY A 248 7.38 -22.54 6.80
CA GLY A 248 6.81 -22.57 8.15
C GLY A 248 5.29 -22.84 8.24
N GLY A 249 4.68 -23.40 7.20
CA GLY A 249 3.27 -23.80 7.19
C GLY A 249 3.08 -25.20 7.77
N MET A 250 2.69 -25.29 9.05
CA MET A 250 1.96 -26.42 9.66
C MET A 250 2.42 -27.86 9.30
N GLY A 251 3.73 -28.15 9.36
CA GLY A 251 4.26 -29.51 9.25
C GLY A 251 4.82 -30.11 10.55
N GLY A 252 4.92 -29.33 11.63
CA GLY A 252 5.74 -29.69 12.81
C GLY A 252 5.03 -29.90 14.15
N MET A 253 3.71 -29.72 14.24
CA MET A 253 2.94 -29.89 15.49
C MET A 253 2.11 -31.19 15.56
N GLY A 254 2.40 -32.17 14.69
CA GLY A 254 1.71 -33.47 14.67
C GLY A 254 2.45 -34.62 15.35
N LEU A 255 3.58 -34.39 16.00
CA LEU A 255 4.42 -35.48 16.54
C LEU A 255 5.03 -35.17 17.92
N ARG A 256 4.20 -34.59 18.81
CA ARG A 256 4.51 -34.48 20.24
C ARG A 256 3.28 -34.69 21.12
N HIS A 257 2.48 -35.71 20.85
CA HIS A 257 1.76 -36.38 21.91
C HIS A 257 1.72 -37.87 21.60
N LEU A 258 2.24 -38.61 22.58
CA LEU A 258 2.14 -40.04 22.88
C LEU A 258 1.02 -40.79 22.15
#